data_AF-B7FLN5-F1
#
_entry.id   AF-B7FLN5-F1
#
_cell.length_a   1.000
_cell.length_b   1.000
_cell.length_c   1.000
_cell.angle_alpha   90.00
_cell.angle_beta   90.00
_cell.angle_gamma   90.00
#
_symmetry.space_group_name_H-M   'P 1'
#
loop_
_entity.id
_entity.type
_entity.pdbx_description
1 polymer ?
#
loop_
_entity_poly.entity_id
_entity_poly.type
_entity_poly.pdbx_seq_one_letter_code
_entity_poly.pdbx_strand_id
1 'polypeptide(L)'
;MKIRSVFDGVELRTEFSKTGIDPKFIPIIWKHIFRNSNSDSDYCNWEWEKHVPSLPCSAYSFLRSNFKTPLSSSLDSIFHSSDNVTSKLVIKLQNGEFVEAVIMRYDTRLGKYGGEPRPGGLRATLCISSQVGCKMGCKFCATGSMGFKSNLSSGEIVEQLVHASAFAHIRNVVFMGMGEPLNNYSAVVESVRIMSGSPFQLSLKRYRLNCWHHSFYQQAS
;
A
#
# COMPACT_ATOMS: atom_id res chain seq x y z
N MET A 1 -10.51 13.82 11.42
CA MET A 1 -9.21 13.53 10.76
C MET A 1 -9.27 14.12 9.36
N LYS A 2 -8.21 14.78 8.88
CA LYS A 2 -8.17 15.34 7.51
C LYS A 2 -7.87 14.20 6.54
N ILE A 3 -8.65 14.10 5.46
CA ILE A 3 -8.40 13.15 4.38
C ILE A 3 -7.05 13.46 3.71
N ARG A 4 -6.21 12.44 3.52
CA ARG A 4 -4.85 12.60 3.00
C ARG A 4 -4.70 11.96 1.63
N SER A 5 -5.30 10.79 1.48
CA SER A 5 -5.30 10.01 0.26
C SER A 5 -6.73 9.69 -0.17
N VAL A 6 -6.92 9.52 -1.47
CA VAL A 6 -8.16 8.99 -2.04
C VAL A 6 -8.43 7.55 -1.56
N PHE A 7 -7.40 6.85 -1.06
CA PHE A 7 -7.51 5.53 -0.46
C PHE A 7 -7.73 5.55 1.07
N ASP A 8 -7.98 6.71 1.69
CA ASP A 8 -8.46 6.77 3.08
C ASP A 8 -9.96 6.46 3.11
N GLY A 9 -10.30 5.17 3.02
CA GLY A 9 -11.66 4.72 2.71
C GLY A 9 -12.73 5.16 3.70
N VAL A 10 -12.46 5.17 5.00
CA VAL A 10 -13.43 5.58 6.03
C VAL A 10 -13.71 7.08 5.94
N GLU A 11 -12.65 7.88 5.85
CA GLU A 11 -12.70 9.33 5.73
C GLU A 11 -13.38 9.74 4.42
N LEU A 12 -13.01 9.11 3.30
CA LEU A 12 -13.59 9.40 1.99
C LEU A 12 -15.09 9.09 1.95
N ARG A 13 -15.51 7.94 2.49
CA ARG A 13 -16.94 7.58 2.60
C ARG A 13 -17.70 8.61 3.45
N THR A 14 -17.11 9.02 4.56
CA THR A 14 -17.71 10.00 5.47
C THR A 14 -17.90 11.36 4.80
N GLU A 15 -16.88 11.86 4.10
CA GLU A 15 -16.96 13.13 3.39
C GLU A 15 -17.91 13.08 2.18
N PHE A 16 -17.95 11.97 1.45
CA PHE A 16 -18.93 11.75 0.37
C PHE A 16 -20.36 11.82 0.91
N SER A 17 -20.66 11.12 2.01
CA SER A 17 -21.98 11.18 2.63
C SER A 17 -22.36 12.59 3.13
N LYS A 18 -21.42 13.35 3.72
CA LYS A 18 -21.66 14.74 4.15
C LYS A 18 -21.99 15.68 2.99
N THR A 19 -21.34 15.48 1.85
CA THR A 19 -21.52 16.30 0.64
C THR A 19 -22.67 15.82 -0.25
N GLY A 20 -23.39 14.76 0.15
CA GLY A 20 -24.49 14.18 -0.63
C GLY A 20 -24.04 13.35 -1.83
N ILE A 21 -22.77 12.96 -1.91
CA ILE A 21 -22.23 12.08 -2.94
C ILE A 21 -22.41 10.63 -2.50
N ASP A 22 -22.93 9.78 -3.38
CA ASP A 22 -23.13 8.37 -3.11
C ASP A 22 -21.77 7.63 -2.99
N PRO A 23 -21.47 6.95 -1.87
CA PRO A 23 -20.23 6.19 -1.68
C PRO A 23 -19.98 5.09 -2.71
N LYS A 24 -20.98 4.66 -3.48
CA LYS A 24 -20.80 3.65 -4.55
C LYS A 24 -19.81 4.06 -5.64
N PHE A 25 -19.53 5.36 -5.78
CA PHE A 25 -18.57 5.87 -6.76
C PHE A 25 -17.11 5.67 -6.34
N ILE A 26 -16.84 5.40 -5.05
CA ILE A 26 -15.48 5.25 -4.53
C ILE A 26 -14.71 4.10 -5.20
N PRO A 27 -15.27 2.87 -5.32
CA PRO A 27 -14.60 1.80 -6.06
C PRO A 27 -14.32 2.13 -7.54
N ILE A 28 -15.15 2.97 -8.17
CA ILE A 28 -14.93 3.41 -9.55
C ILE A 28 -13.70 4.31 -9.62
N ILE A 29 -13.59 5.26 -8.69
CA ILE A 29 -12.41 6.13 -8.57
C ILE A 29 -11.15 5.29 -8.38
N TRP A 30 -11.14 4.38 -7.41
CA TRP A 30 -10.01 3.50 -7.15
C TRP A 30 -9.66 2.63 -8.36
N LYS A 31 -10.66 2.10 -9.08
CA LYS A 31 -10.45 1.31 -10.30
C LYS A 31 -9.71 2.10 -11.38
N HIS A 32 -10.09 3.34 -11.62
CA HIS A 32 -9.46 4.17 -12.64
C HIS A 32 -8.03 4.57 -12.25
N ILE A 33 -7.82 4.98 -10.99
CA ILE A 33 -6.47 5.27 -10.47
C ILE A 33 -5.56 4.04 -10.62
N PHE A 34 -6.03 2.87 -10.20
CA PHE A 34 -5.25 1.62 -10.26
C PHE A 34 -4.96 1.14 -11.68
N ARG A 35 -5.84 1.42 -12.66
CA ARG A 35 -5.59 1.07 -14.06
C ARG A 35 -4.57 2.01 -14.70
N ASN A 36 -4.68 3.31 -14.40
CA ASN A 36 -3.77 4.32 -14.93
C ASN A 36 -2.39 4.26 -14.28
N SER A 37 -2.24 3.68 -13.09
CA SER A 37 -0.92 3.48 -12.48
C SER A 37 -0.02 2.49 -13.23
N ASN A 38 -0.59 1.65 -14.08
CA ASN A 38 0.18 0.73 -14.93
C ASN A 38 0.61 1.37 -16.26
N SER A 39 0.10 2.56 -16.59
CA SER A 39 0.58 3.38 -17.70
C SER A 39 1.50 4.45 -17.13
N ASP A 40 2.69 4.57 -17.71
CA ASP A 40 3.80 5.48 -17.38
C ASP A 40 3.35 6.96 -17.37
N SER A 41 2.55 7.34 -16.37
CA SER A 41 1.73 8.54 -16.41
C SER A 41 2.27 9.57 -15.42
N ASP A 42 2.61 10.72 -15.99
CA ASP A 42 2.92 11.93 -15.24
C ASP A 42 1.68 12.40 -14.46
N TYR A 43 1.64 12.04 -13.17
CA TYR A 43 0.56 12.44 -12.27
C TYR A 43 0.49 13.94 -12.01
N CYS A 44 1.48 14.73 -12.46
CA CYS A 44 1.47 16.19 -12.31
C CYS A 44 0.39 16.87 -13.15
N ASN A 45 -0.07 16.21 -14.23
CA ASN A 45 -1.09 16.72 -15.15
C ASN A 45 -2.41 15.93 -15.06
N TRP A 46 -2.79 15.50 -13.85
CA TRP A 46 -3.99 14.69 -13.65
C TRP A 46 -5.29 15.49 -13.76
N GLU A 47 -6.08 15.15 -14.78
CA GLU A 47 -7.44 15.67 -14.96
C GLU A 47 -8.47 14.62 -14.52
N TRP A 48 -9.23 14.90 -13.45
CA TRP A 48 -10.19 13.95 -12.87
C TRP A 48 -11.27 13.52 -13.87
N GLU A 49 -11.81 14.45 -14.64
CA GLU A 49 -12.86 14.24 -15.62
C GLU A 49 -12.42 13.33 -16.78
N LYS A 50 -11.16 13.45 -17.18
CA LYS A 50 -10.57 12.67 -18.27
C LYS A 50 -10.18 11.26 -17.80
N HIS A 51 -9.58 11.15 -16.63
CA HIS A 51 -9.00 9.90 -16.14
C HIS A 51 -9.99 9.03 -15.38
N VAL A 52 -11.01 9.64 -14.75
CA VAL A 52 -12.08 8.97 -14.00
C VAL A 52 -13.44 9.41 -14.53
N PRO A 53 -13.84 8.96 -15.74
CA PRO A 53 -15.11 9.34 -16.33
C PRO A 53 -16.30 8.79 -15.53
N SER A 54 -17.50 9.32 -15.82
CA SER A 54 -18.78 8.84 -15.27
C SER A 54 -19.01 9.09 -13.77
N LEU A 55 -18.37 10.12 -13.21
CA LEU A 55 -18.71 10.64 -11.88
C LEU A 55 -19.71 11.81 -11.96
N PRO A 56 -20.51 12.04 -10.90
CA PRO A 56 -21.35 13.24 -10.82
C PRO A 56 -20.50 14.52 -10.68
N CYS A 57 -21.02 15.66 -11.14
CA CYS A 57 -20.31 16.96 -11.08
C CYS A 57 -19.87 17.34 -9.67
N SER A 58 -20.68 17.02 -8.65
CA SER A 58 -20.33 17.24 -7.24
C SER A 58 -19.08 16.46 -6.82
N ALA A 59 -18.89 15.23 -7.32
CA ALA A 59 -17.71 14.43 -7.05
C ALA A 59 -16.45 15.01 -7.71
N TYR A 60 -16.52 15.48 -8.96
CA TYR A 60 -15.38 16.17 -9.58
C TYR A 60 -15.00 17.44 -8.84
N SER A 61 -16.00 18.23 -8.39
CA SER A 61 -15.74 19.42 -7.57
C SER A 61 -15.00 19.06 -6.28
N PHE A 62 -15.49 18.05 -5.55
CA PHE A 62 -14.87 17.55 -4.32
C PHE A 62 -13.45 17.03 -4.55
N LEU A 63 -13.24 16.25 -5.61
CA LEU A 63 -11.93 15.67 -5.91
C LEU A 63 -10.90 16.75 -6.23
N ARG A 64 -11.24 17.73 -7.08
CA ARG A 64 -10.34 18.84 -7.43
C ARG A 64 -10.01 19.73 -6.23
N SER A 65 -10.97 19.95 -5.32
CA SER A 65 -10.73 20.80 -4.14
C SER A 65 -9.83 20.14 -3.10
N ASN A 66 -9.87 18.80 -2.99
CA ASN A 66 -9.15 18.07 -1.94
C ASN A 66 -7.87 17.40 -2.43
N PHE A 67 -7.79 17.01 -3.70
CA PHE A 67 -6.71 16.21 -4.26
C PHE A 67 -6.18 16.82 -5.56
N LYS A 68 -4.92 17.31 -5.50
CA LYS A 68 -4.19 17.79 -6.67
C LYS A 68 -3.71 16.66 -7.57
N THR A 69 -3.32 15.54 -6.96
CA THR A 69 -2.82 14.33 -7.60
C THR A 69 -3.66 13.12 -7.14
N PRO A 70 -3.74 12.04 -7.93
CA PRO A 70 -4.53 10.87 -7.55
C PRO A 70 -3.91 10.05 -6.41
N LEU A 71 -2.59 10.13 -6.25
CA LEU A 71 -1.83 9.52 -5.17
C LEU A 71 -1.25 10.63 -4.28
N SER A 72 -1.24 10.40 -2.97
CA SER A 72 -0.61 11.28 -1.98
C SER A 72 0.90 11.08 -1.86
N SER A 73 1.40 9.93 -2.33
CA SER A 73 2.82 9.55 -2.38
C SER A 73 3.34 9.43 -3.82
N SER A 74 4.64 9.56 -3.98
CA SER A 74 5.34 9.41 -5.27
C SER A 74 6.46 8.38 -5.18
N LEU A 75 6.69 7.65 -6.26
CA LEU A 75 7.87 6.78 -6.37
C LEU A 75 9.12 7.65 -6.53
N ASP A 76 10.07 7.52 -5.60
CA ASP A 76 11.33 8.27 -5.62
C ASP A 76 12.41 7.52 -6.41
N SER A 77 12.59 6.24 -6.08
CA SER A 77 13.60 5.40 -6.71
C SER A 77 13.23 3.91 -6.65
N ILE A 78 13.79 3.13 -7.56
CA ILE A 78 13.64 1.67 -7.60
C ILE A 78 15.01 1.00 -7.72
N PHE A 79 15.21 -0.05 -6.94
CA PHE A 79 16.42 -0.86 -6.95
C PHE A 79 16.07 -2.31 -7.24
N HIS A 80 16.87 -2.98 -8.04
CA HIS A 80 16.70 -4.39 -8.40
C HIS A 80 17.83 -5.22 -7.82
N SER A 81 17.52 -6.44 -7.38
CA SER A 81 18.54 -7.44 -7.06
C SER A 81 19.27 -7.87 -8.33
N SER A 82 20.49 -8.41 -8.19
CA SER A 82 21.33 -8.86 -9.32
C SER A 82 20.65 -9.93 -10.18
N ASP A 83 19.82 -10.77 -9.58
CA ASP A 83 19.02 -11.81 -10.23
C ASP A 83 17.64 -11.32 -10.70
N ASN A 84 17.31 -10.05 -10.49
CA ASN A 84 16.02 -9.41 -10.82
C ASN A 84 14.78 -10.03 -10.16
N VAL A 85 14.94 -10.94 -9.21
CA VAL A 85 13.79 -11.57 -8.52
C VAL A 85 13.21 -10.65 -7.45
N THR A 86 13.98 -9.68 -6.96
CA THR A 86 13.57 -8.73 -5.93
C THR A 86 13.69 -7.29 -6.44
N SER A 87 12.66 -6.48 -6.20
CA SER A 87 12.68 -5.04 -6.47
C SER A 87 12.30 -4.27 -5.22
N LYS A 88 13.12 -3.32 -4.79
CA LYS A 88 12.84 -2.40 -3.69
C LYS A 88 12.41 -1.06 -4.25
N LEU A 89 11.23 -0.61 -3.87
CA LEU A 89 10.68 0.70 -4.19
C LEU A 89 10.88 1.61 -2.98
N VAL A 90 11.44 2.80 -3.22
CA VAL A 90 11.50 3.88 -2.23
C VAL A 90 10.39 4.86 -2.58
N ILE A 91 9.45 5.05 -1.66
CA ILE A 91 8.24 5.84 -1.86
C ILE A 91 8.32 7.05 -0.94
N LYS A 92 8.22 8.25 -1.54
CA LYS A 92 8.18 9.52 -0.83
C LYS A 92 6.75 9.85 -0.44
N LEU A 93 6.53 10.10 0.84
CA LEU A 93 5.24 10.45 1.41
C LEU A 93 5.00 11.97 1.35
N GLN A 94 3.75 12.37 1.52
CA GLN A 94 3.31 13.77 1.55
C GLN A 94 3.97 14.65 2.61
N ASN A 95 4.45 14.05 3.71
CA ASN A 95 5.18 14.75 4.77
C ASN A 95 6.69 14.86 4.50
N GLY A 96 7.16 14.40 3.33
CA GLY A 96 8.56 14.41 2.93
C GLY A 96 9.39 13.24 3.45
N GLU A 97 8.81 12.36 4.27
CA GLU A 97 9.45 11.14 4.73
C GLU A 97 9.41 10.04 3.66
N PHE A 98 10.21 8.99 3.86
CA PHE A 98 10.32 7.88 2.93
C PHE A 98 9.97 6.56 3.59
N VAL A 99 9.32 5.69 2.82
CA VAL A 99 9.08 4.29 3.19
C VAL A 99 9.51 3.37 2.07
N GLU A 100 9.83 2.14 2.44
CA GLU A 100 10.23 1.11 1.48
C GLU A 100 9.10 0.10 1.28
N ALA A 101 8.92 -0.34 0.04
CA ALA A 101 8.10 -1.48 -0.32
C ALA A 101 8.92 -2.44 -1.18
N VAL A 102 8.81 -3.75 -0.95
CA VAL A 102 9.64 -4.76 -1.65
C VAL A 102 8.78 -5.75 -2.39
N ILE A 103 8.98 -5.84 -3.70
CA ILE A 103 8.38 -6.85 -4.57
C ILE A 103 9.33 -8.05 -4.63
N MET A 104 8.85 -9.21 -4.20
CA MET A 104 9.59 -10.47 -4.29
C MET A 104 8.87 -11.42 -5.26
N ARG A 105 9.54 -11.75 -6.36
CA ARG A 105 9.05 -12.63 -7.42
C ARG A 105 9.58 -14.03 -7.18
N TYR A 106 8.67 -14.98 -6.98
CA TYR A 106 9.03 -16.37 -6.74
C TYR A 106 8.31 -17.27 -7.73
N ASP A 107 9.02 -18.24 -8.27
CA ASP A 107 8.39 -19.39 -8.88
C ASP A 107 8.24 -20.51 -7.85
N THR A 108 7.00 -20.72 -7.40
CA THR A 108 6.70 -21.75 -6.39
C THR A 108 7.00 -23.17 -6.87
N ARG A 109 7.13 -23.39 -8.18
CA ARG A 109 7.46 -24.70 -8.78
C ARG A 109 8.92 -25.08 -8.58
N LEU A 110 9.80 -24.10 -8.33
CA LEU A 110 11.22 -24.34 -8.07
C LEU A 110 11.49 -24.81 -6.63
N GLY A 111 10.52 -24.66 -5.72
CA GLY A 111 10.65 -25.05 -4.32
C GLY A 111 9.96 -26.38 -4.01
N LYS A 112 10.62 -27.22 -3.21
CA LYS A 112 10.02 -28.41 -2.58
C LYS A 112 9.62 -28.09 -1.14
N TYR A 113 8.50 -28.64 -0.67
CA TYR A 113 8.11 -28.58 0.74
C TYR A 113 7.72 -29.97 1.21
N GLY A 114 8.48 -30.50 2.17
CA GLY A 114 8.34 -31.91 2.56
C GLY A 114 8.71 -32.89 1.44
N GLY A 115 9.63 -32.51 0.54
CA GLY A 115 10.05 -33.34 -0.60
C GLY A 115 9.18 -33.19 -1.85
N GLU A 116 7.95 -32.70 -1.71
CA GLU A 116 6.99 -32.56 -2.82
C GLU A 116 7.06 -31.20 -3.52
N PRO A 117 6.85 -31.14 -4.85
CA PRO A 117 6.68 -29.89 -5.57
C PRO A 117 5.48 -29.12 -5.01
N ARG A 118 5.65 -27.82 -4.74
CA ARG A 118 4.50 -27.01 -4.32
C ARG A 118 3.58 -26.76 -5.52
N PRO A 119 2.26 -26.97 -5.36
CA PRO A 119 1.30 -26.53 -6.37
C PRO A 119 1.33 -25.00 -6.48
N GLY A 120 1.31 -24.48 -7.70
CA GLY A 120 1.32 -23.05 -7.96
C GLY A 120 2.03 -22.67 -9.25
N GLY A 121 2.54 -21.45 -9.29
CA GLY A 121 3.33 -20.91 -10.40
C GLY A 121 4.10 -19.67 -9.97
N LEU A 122 4.36 -18.79 -10.93
CA LEU A 122 4.92 -17.47 -10.68
C LEU A 122 3.97 -16.65 -9.79
N ARG A 123 4.53 -16.11 -8.72
CA ARG A 123 3.83 -15.20 -7.79
C ARG A 123 4.72 -14.01 -7.43
N ALA A 124 4.12 -12.84 -7.31
CA ALA A 124 4.74 -11.68 -6.71
C ALA A 124 4.14 -11.45 -5.31
N THR A 125 5.02 -11.36 -4.31
CA THR A 125 4.67 -11.01 -2.93
C THR A 125 5.18 -9.60 -2.66
N LEU A 126 4.30 -8.74 -2.17
CA LEU A 126 4.63 -7.38 -1.79
C LEU A 126 4.83 -7.30 -0.27
N CYS A 127 6.02 -6.89 0.14
CA CYS A 127 6.32 -6.48 1.51
C CYS A 127 6.01 -4.99 1.65
N ILE A 128 5.08 -4.64 2.55
CA ILE A 128 4.66 -3.25 2.78
C ILE A 128 5.01 -2.79 4.19
N SER A 129 5.25 -1.49 4.28
CA SER A 129 5.48 -0.74 5.51
C SER A 129 4.16 -0.27 6.12
N SER A 130 4.13 -0.17 7.45
CA SER A 130 2.98 0.31 8.24
C SER A 130 3.25 1.60 9.01
N GLN A 131 4.53 1.96 9.19
CA GLN A 131 4.98 3.17 9.89
C GLN A 131 6.24 3.73 9.22
N VAL A 132 6.53 5.00 9.48
CA VAL A 132 7.86 5.58 9.21
C VAL A 132 8.72 5.35 10.46
N GLY A 133 9.69 4.43 10.34
CA GLY A 133 10.46 3.94 11.47
C GLY A 133 9.66 2.94 12.32
N CYS A 134 10.17 2.56 13.49
CA CYS A 134 9.50 1.58 14.36
C CYS A 134 9.74 1.88 15.84
N LYS A 135 8.67 1.85 16.66
CA LYS A 135 8.75 2.07 18.12
C LYS A 135 9.42 0.92 18.87
N MET A 136 9.49 -0.26 18.26
CA MET A 136 9.96 -1.46 18.96
C MET A 136 11.43 -1.36 19.35
N GLY A 137 12.26 -0.63 18.59
CA GLY A 137 13.66 -0.38 18.95
C GLY A 137 14.62 -1.57 18.77
N CYS A 138 14.21 -2.63 18.07
CA CYS A 138 14.98 -3.89 17.96
C CYS A 138 16.41 -3.63 17.49
N LYS A 139 17.41 -3.96 18.31
CA LYS A 139 18.84 -3.66 18.04
C LYS A 139 19.37 -4.25 16.73
N PHE A 140 18.83 -5.40 16.32
CA PHE A 140 19.20 -6.08 15.07
C PHE A 140 18.47 -5.52 13.84
N CYS A 141 17.46 -4.67 14.03
CA CYS A 141 16.62 -4.13 12.96
C CYS A 141 17.03 -2.70 12.66
N ALA A 142 17.46 -2.43 11.42
CA ALA A 142 17.81 -1.07 10.99
C ALA A 142 16.68 -0.06 11.24
N THR A 143 15.42 -0.46 10.98
CA THR A 143 14.23 0.38 11.23
C THR A 143 13.99 0.63 12.73
N GLY A 144 14.39 -0.30 13.60
CA GLY A 144 14.36 -0.12 15.05
C GLY A 144 15.34 0.97 15.49
N SER A 145 16.55 0.97 14.93
CA SER A 145 17.59 1.95 15.22
C SER A 145 17.27 3.37 14.72
N MET A 146 16.47 3.50 13.66
CA MET A 146 16.00 4.81 13.15
C MET A 146 15.03 5.52 14.11
N GLY A 147 14.47 4.79 15.08
CA GLY A 147 13.40 5.28 15.94
C GLY A 147 12.07 5.43 15.20
N PHE A 148 11.02 5.76 15.96
CA PHE A 148 9.69 6.00 15.40
C PHE A 148 9.50 7.47 15.04
N LYS A 149 8.95 7.72 13.84
CA LYS A 149 8.54 9.06 13.43
C LYS A 149 7.03 9.22 13.38
N SER A 150 6.33 8.40 12.59
CA SER A 150 4.88 8.54 12.41
C SER A 150 4.21 7.25 11.92
N ASN A 151 2.90 7.15 12.14
CA ASN A 151 2.05 6.11 11.55
C ASN A 151 1.65 6.50 10.13
N LEU A 152 1.55 5.51 9.24
CA LEU A 152 0.97 5.69 7.91
C LEU A 152 -0.56 5.71 7.98
N SER A 153 -1.21 6.49 7.12
CA SER A 153 -2.65 6.37 6.88
C SER A 153 -2.97 5.07 6.14
N SER A 154 -4.24 4.65 6.16
CA SER A 154 -4.64 3.48 5.37
C SER A 154 -4.39 3.69 3.88
N GLY A 155 -4.56 4.92 3.39
CA GLY A 155 -4.27 5.25 2.01
C GLY A 155 -2.78 5.18 1.67
N GLU A 156 -1.89 5.69 2.52
CA GLU A 156 -0.44 5.56 2.33
C GLU A 156 0.02 4.08 2.30
N ILE A 157 -0.65 3.21 3.05
CA ILE A 157 -0.40 1.76 3.00
C ILE A 157 -0.88 1.16 1.67
N VAL A 158 -2.09 1.52 1.21
CA VAL A 158 -2.66 1.04 -0.07
C VAL A 158 -1.86 1.55 -1.26
N GLU A 159 -1.36 2.78 -1.22
CA GLU A 159 -0.56 3.35 -2.32
C GLU A 159 0.73 2.58 -2.58
N GLN A 160 1.32 1.92 -1.58
CA GLN A 160 2.45 1.00 -1.81
C GLN A 160 2.07 -0.16 -2.74
N LEU A 161 0.84 -0.69 -2.65
CA LEU A 161 0.33 -1.69 -3.57
C LEU A 161 0.11 -1.11 -4.98
N VAL A 162 -0.40 0.11 -5.06
CA VAL A 162 -0.64 0.79 -6.34
C VAL A 162 0.67 1.01 -7.09
N HIS A 163 1.68 1.59 -6.43
CA HIS A 163 3.03 1.76 -6.99
C HIS A 163 3.66 0.44 -7.40
N ALA A 164 3.56 -0.60 -6.55
CA ALA A 164 4.13 -1.91 -6.85
C ALA A 164 3.45 -2.63 -8.02
N SER A 165 2.15 -2.38 -8.24
CA SER A 165 1.38 -3.06 -9.28
C SER A 165 1.79 -2.64 -10.69
N ALA A 166 2.41 -1.47 -10.85
CA ALA A 166 3.01 -1.04 -12.11
C ALA A 166 4.17 -1.96 -12.57
N PHE A 167 4.81 -2.67 -11.64
CA PHE A 167 6.01 -3.49 -11.92
C PHE A 167 5.79 -5.00 -11.80
N ALA A 168 4.67 -5.43 -11.22
CA ALA A 168 4.33 -6.84 -11.08
C ALA A 168 2.85 -7.04 -10.75
N HIS A 169 2.27 -8.15 -11.20
CA HIS A 169 0.95 -8.57 -10.75
C HIS A 169 1.03 -9.16 -9.32
N ILE A 170 0.77 -8.32 -8.32
CA ILE A 170 0.86 -8.67 -6.90
C ILE A 170 -0.29 -9.62 -6.51
N ARG A 171 0.07 -10.77 -5.91
CA ARG A 171 -0.90 -11.78 -5.45
C ARG A 171 -0.91 -11.98 -3.95
N ASN A 172 0.13 -11.50 -3.26
CA ASN A 172 0.35 -11.72 -1.85
C ASN A 172 0.88 -10.43 -1.23
N VAL A 173 0.42 -10.10 -0.03
CA VAL A 173 0.85 -8.91 0.70
C VAL A 173 1.29 -9.34 2.09
N VAL A 174 2.46 -8.90 2.52
CA VAL A 174 3.01 -9.17 3.85
C VAL A 174 3.36 -7.86 4.53
N PHE A 175 2.91 -7.70 5.78
CA PHE A 175 3.27 -6.56 6.60
C PHE A 175 4.56 -6.89 7.34
N MET A 176 5.67 -6.75 6.62
CA MET A 176 7.04 -7.03 7.11
C MET A 176 8.03 -5.93 6.72
N GLY A 177 7.53 -4.79 6.23
CA GLY A 177 8.36 -3.64 5.91
C GLY A 177 8.69 -2.85 7.19
N MET A 178 8.69 -1.53 7.05
CA MET A 178 8.96 -0.63 8.17
C MET A 178 7.76 -0.56 9.13
N GLY A 179 8.03 -0.65 10.43
CA GLY A 179 7.04 -0.47 11.50
C GLY A 179 6.46 -1.76 12.08
N GLU A 180 5.76 -1.61 13.20
CA GLU A 180 5.00 -2.68 13.86
C GLU A 180 3.51 -2.54 13.49
N PRO A 181 2.94 -3.48 12.70
CA PRO A 181 1.57 -3.35 12.19
C PRO A 181 0.51 -3.23 13.29
N LEU A 182 0.68 -3.91 14.43
CA LEU A 182 -0.29 -3.82 15.52
C LEU A 182 -0.28 -2.45 16.22
N ASN A 183 0.83 -1.71 16.17
CA ASN A 183 0.90 -0.33 16.66
C ASN A 183 0.23 0.67 15.71
N ASN A 184 -0.18 0.23 14.52
CA ASN A 184 -0.98 0.98 13.56
C ASN A 184 -2.23 0.19 13.12
N TYR A 185 -2.86 -0.50 14.07
CA TYR A 185 -3.90 -1.49 13.81
C TYR A 185 -5.07 -0.96 12.97
N SER A 186 -5.61 0.22 13.27
CA SER A 186 -6.78 0.77 12.57
C SER A 186 -6.51 1.01 11.09
N ALA A 187 -5.38 1.66 10.76
CA ALA A 187 -4.98 1.92 9.39
C ALA A 187 -4.65 0.62 8.64
N VAL A 188 -3.98 -0.33 9.30
CA VAL A 188 -3.67 -1.64 8.73
C VAL A 188 -4.94 -2.42 8.39
N VAL A 189 -5.89 -2.53 9.32
CA VAL A 189 -7.17 -3.23 9.07
C VAL A 189 -7.94 -2.56 7.94
N GLU A 190 -8.00 -1.23 7.91
CA GLU A 190 -8.69 -0.52 6.83
C GLU A 190 -8.01 -0.74 5.47
N SER A 191 -6.67 -0.69 5.42
CA SER A 191 -5.93 -0.98 4.18
C SER A 191 -6.22 -2.40 3.66
N VAL A 192 -6.30 -3.40 4.55
CA VAL A 192 -6.64 -4.78 4.18
C VAL A 192 -8.06 -4.86 3.62
N ARG A 193 -9.03 -4.17 4.23
CA ARG A 193 -10.42 -4.10 3.74
C ARG A 193 -10.48 -3.49 2.34
N ILE A 194 -9.76 -2.40 2.11
CA ILE A 194 -9.70 -1.72 0.80
C ILE A 194 -9.07 -2.64 -0.25
N MET A 195 -7.91 -3.22 0.04
CA MET A 195 -7.21 -4.12 -0.88
C MET A 195 -7.97 -5.44 -1.13
N SER A 196 -8.82 -5.87 -0.20
CA SER A 196 -9.68 -7.05 -0.39
C SER A 196 -10.94 -6.72 -1.21
N GLY A 197 -11.35 -5.46 -1.23
CA GLY A 197 -12.50 -4.97 -2.00
C GLY A 197 -12.17 -4.66 -3.46
N SER A 198 -13.19 -4.23 -4.21
CA SER A 198 -13.00 -3.69 -5.56
C SER A 198 -12.21 -2.38 -5.51
N PRO A 199 -11.20 -2.18 -6.37
CA PRO A 199 -10.85 -2.95 -7.57
C PRO A 199 -9.81 -4.07 -7.37
N PHE A 200 -9.16 -4.12 -6.22
CA PHE A 200 -7.96 -4.93 -6.01
C PHE A 200 -8.25 -6.43 -5.82
N GLN A 201 -9.36 -6.76 -5.16
CA GLN A 201 -9.90 -8.12 -5.00
C GLN A 201 -8.89 -9.16 -4.49
N LEU A 202 -7.95 -8.76 -3.64
CA LEU A 202 -6.98 -9.67 -3.04
C LEU A 202 -7.66 -10.53 -1.97
N SER A 203 -7.50 -11.85 -2.07
CA SER A 203 -8.09 -12.78 -1.10
C SER A 203 -7.47 -12.60 0.30
N LEU A 204 -8.29 -12.65 1.36
CA LEU A 204 -7.82 -12.57 2.75
C LEU A 204 -6.74 -13.61 3.10
N LYS A 205 -6.76 -14.80 2.46
CA LYS A 205 -5.75 -15.85 2.63
C LYS A 205 -4.35 -15.46 2.12
N ARG A 206 -4.23 -14.33 1.43
CA ARG A 206 -3.01 -13.83 0.80
C ARG A 206 -2.29 -12.76 1.63
N TYR A 207 -2.87 -12.36 2.76
CA TYR A 207 -2.24 -11.45 3.72
C TYR A 207 -1.49 -12.21 4.79
N ARG A 208 -0.30 -11.72 5.15
CA ARG A 208 0.44 -12.17 6.34
C ARG A 208 0.79 -10.95 7.17
N LEU A 209 0.31 -10.93 8.40
CA LEU A 209 0.67 -9.95 9.42
C LEU A 209 1.72 -10.60 10.31
N ASN A 210 2.88 -9.96 10.41
CA ASN A 210 3.87 -10.34 11.41
C ASN A 210 3.86 -9.28 12.51
N CYS A 211 3.90 -9.74 13.75
CA CYS A 211 3.96 -8.90 14.94
C CYS A 211 5.15 -9.36 15.79
N TRP A 212 5.90 -8.39 16.30
CA TRP A 212 6.94 -8.65 17.28
C TRP A 212 6.34 -8.66 18.68
N HIS A 213 6.32 -9.83 19.33
CA HIS A 213 5.88 -9.93 20.72
C HIS A 213 7.01 -9.51 21.68
N HIS A 214 6.66 -8.76 22.72
CA HIS A 214 7.61 -8.15 23.67
C HIS A 214 8.57 -9.17 24.31
N SER A 215 8.15 -10.44 24.47
CA SER A 215 8.97 -11.51 25.04
C SER A 215 10.19 -11.90 24.19
N PHE A 216 10.15 -11.72 22.86
CA PHE A 216 11.32 -11.97 22.00
C PHE A 216 12.37 -10.85 22.08
N TYR A 217 11.97 -9.67 22.54
CA TYR A 217 12.85 -8.52 22.64
C TYR A 217 13.90 -8.68 23.74
N GLN A 218 13.50 -9.26 24.88
CA GLN A 218 14.41 -9.49 26.01
C GLN A 218 15.43 -10.60 25.74
N GLN A 219 15.17 -11.51 24.79
CA GLN A 219 16.10 -12.60 24.45
C GLN A 219 17.18 -12.21 23.45
N ALA A 220 17.02 -11.08 22.74
CA ALA A 220 18.01 -10.53 21.82
C ALA A 220 18.88 -9.42 22.46
N SER A 221 18.89 -9.35 23.79
CA SER A 221 19.60 -8.35 24.60
C SER A 221 20.97 -8.80 25.02
#